data_AF-I9C666-F1
#
_entry.id   AF-I9C666-F1
#
_cell.length_a   1.000
_cell.length_b   1.000
_cell.length_c   1.000
_cell.angle_alpha   90.00
_cell.angle_beta   90.00
_cell.angle_gamma   90.00
#
_symmetry.space_group_name_H-M   'P 1'
#
loop_
_entity.id
_entity.type
_entity.pdbx_description
1 polymer ?
#
loop_
_entity_poly.entity_id
_entity_poly.type
_entity_poly.pdbx_seq_one_letter_code
_entity_poly.pdbx_strand_id
1 'polypeptide(L)'
;MEWRKILGELRQDDSDWRRGQYELTRAFRVWRADPPVARVLAAFKRFGKGAALDQSAALAALFAPHSSEAGCFVASLMAAGVAALDGYPLGQVPIPHGSRDAVPTLILASAGNATLALTVYDGPALAALPPPRTVRFQPVESWMRVVAGEACGEHIIRRDRSDGGTVIHSSRISLAQGDVQYRYGPREALHVRRVNGSLAVLRLERRLGDAGPVCEHSLPDGALLRQASASRDDSRSELAVALLGAMERHDAMPVMARIALNQEGTAGDAVRWQALRETTALDVQAGMKLLSRIASTVDDSLSAQAMSLYATLEAGQTWPG
;
A
#
# COMPACT_ATOMS: atom_id res chain seq x y z
N MET A 1 -31.58 5.12 -35.97
CA MET A 1 -30.60 5.09 -37.08
C MET A 1 -29.68 6.31 -37.04
N GLU A 2 -30.19 7.46 -36.61
CA GLU A 2 -29.47 8.74 -36.42
C GLU A 2 -28.35 8.70 -35.36
N TRP A 3 -28.58 8.08 -34.20
CA TRP A 3 -27.56 7.93 -33.15
C TRP A 3 -26.32 7.14 -33.58
N ARG A 4 -26.47 6.14 -34.47
CA ARG A 4 -25.32 5.39 -35.00
C ARG A 4 -24.48 6.23 -35.96
N LYS A 5 -25.08 7.19 -36.65
CA LYS A 5 -24.39 8.12 -37.55
C LYS A 5 -23.64 9.18 -36.74
N ILE A 6 -24.30 9.76 -35.73
CA ILE A 6 -23.68 10.73 -34.79
C ILE A 6 -22.51 10.09 -34.03
N LEU A 7 -22.68 8.87 -33.49
CA LEU A 7 -21.59 8.14 -32.83
C LEU A 7 -20.49 7.71 -33.83
N GLY A 8 -20.83 7.52 -35.11
CA GLY A 8 -19.88 7.22 -36.18
C GLY A 8 -19.02 8.44 -36.54
N GLU A 9 -19.63 9.62 -36.63
CA GLU A 9 -18.97 10.90 -36.91
C GLU A 9 -18.06 11.34 -35.74
N LEU A 10 -18.52 11.21 -34.50
CA LEU A 10 -17.70 11.42 -33.28
C LEU A 10 -16.49 10.49 -33.18
N ARG A 11 -16.52 9.34 -33.88
CA ARG A 11 -15.44 8.35 -33.88
C ARG A 11 -14.40 8.62 -34.97
N GLN A 12 -14.70 9.48 -35.94
CA GLN A 12 -13.78 9.85 -37.03
C GLN A 12 -13.04 11.15 -36.76
N ASP A 13 -13.54 12.02 -35.87
CA ASP A 13 -12.90 13.28 -35.48
C ASP A 13 -12.50 13.29 -34.00
N ASP A 14 -11.26 12.87 -33.73
CA ASP A 14 -10.67 12.92 -32.38
C ASP A 14 -10.24 14.35 -31.97
N SER A 15 -10.43 15.37 -32.80
CA SER A 15 -9.85 16.71 -32.54
C SER A 15 -10.37 17.32 -31.25
N ASP A 16 -11.66 17.20 -30.97
CA ASP A 16 -12.29 17.66 -29.73
C ASP A 16 -11.81 16.87 -28.50
N TRP A 17 -11.63 15.55 -28.64
CA TRP A 17 -11.05 14.73 -27.57
C TRP A 17 -9.60 15.14 -27.30
N ARG A 18 -8.76 15.29 -28.34
CA ARG A 18 -7.36 15.71 -28.21
C ARG A 18 -7.25 17.11 -27.61
N ARG A 19 -8.12 18.04 -28.02
CA ARG A 19 -8.20 19.39 -27.45
C ARG A 19 -8.59 19.34 -25.97
N GLY A 20 -9.59 18.53 -25.62
CA GLY A 20 -9.95 18.30 -24.23
C GLY A 20 -8.79 17.76 -23.41
N GLN A 21 -8.11 16.71 -23.88
CA GLN A 21 -6.95 16.17 -23.16
C GLN A 21 -5.80 17.19 -23.01
N TYR A 22 -5.56 17.99 -24.04
CA TYR A 22 -4.58 19.06 -23.99
C TYR A 22 -4.94 20.11 -22.93
N GLU A 23 -6.20 20.58 -22.90
CA GLU A 23 -6.64 21.60 -21.94
C GLU A 23 -6.67 21.07 -20.50
N LEU A 24 -7.11 19.83 -20.27
CA LEU A 24 -7.00 19.22 -18.94
C LEU A 24 -5.53 19.09 -18.51
N THR A 25 -4.65 18.58 -19.38
CA THR A 25 -3.21 18.49 -19.08
C THR A 25 -2.61 19.86 -18.76
N ARG A 26 -2.98 20.89 -19.53
CA ARG A 26 -2.55 22.27 -19.31
C ARG A 26 -3.06 22.82 -17.98
N ALA A 27 -4.34 22.65 -17.65
CA ALA A 27 -4.94 23.11 -16.40
C ALA A 27 -4.23 22.51 -15.17
N PHE A 28 -3.99 21.20 -15.17
CA PHE A 28 -3.29 20.53 -14.08
C PHE A 28 -1.80 20.89 -14.01
N ARG A 29 -1.15 21.18 -15.14
CA ARG A 29 0.22 21.71 -15.16
C ARG A 29 0.27 23.12 -14.54
N VAL A 30 -0.69 23.99 -14.85
CA VAL A 30 -0.79 25.32 -14.26
C VAL A 30 -1.05 25.23 -12.76
N TRP A 31 -2.00 24.39 -12.33
CA TRP A 31 -2.26 24.14 -10.91
C TRP A 31 -1.01 23.65 -10.16
N ARG A 32 -0.26 22.69 -10.71
CA ARG A 32 1.00 22.22 -10.11
C ARG A 32 2.09 23.28 -10.02
N ALA A 33 2.06 24.28 -10.92
CA ALA A 33 3.03 25.38 -10.95
C ALA A 33 2.62 26.57 -10.05
N ASP A 34 1.38 26.62 -9.56
CA ASP A 34 0.91 27.63 -8.63
C ASP A 34 1.80 27.66 -7.36
N PRO A 35 2.36 28.81 -6.93
CA PRO A 35 3.36 28.85 -5.87
C PRO A 35 2.98 28.14 -4.55
N PRO A 36 1.73 28.22 -4.03
CA PRO A 36 1.33 27.45 -2.86
C PRO A 36 1.42 25.93 -3.08
N VAL A 37 0.94 25.45 -4.23
CA VAL A 37 0.95 24.02 -4.61
C VAL A 37 2.39 23.54 -4.85
N ALA A 38 3.17 24.29 -5.62
CA ALA A 38 4.56 23.95 -5.94
C ALA A 38 5.42 23.80 -4.66
N ARG A 39 5.21 24.65 -3.65
CA ARG A 39 5.89 24.55 -2.34
C ARG A 39 5.56 23.24 -1.63
N VAL A 40 4.28 22.85 -1.60
CA VAL A 40 3.85 21.56 -1.03
C VAL A 40 4.49 20.40 -1.79
N LEU A 41 4.45 20.40 -3.12
CA LEU A 41 5.00 19.31 -3.94
C LEU A 41 6.53 19.18 -3.81
N ALA A 42 7.24 20.30 -3.70
CA ALA A 42 8.68 20.31 -3.45
C ALA A 42 9.02 19.78 -2.04
N ALA A 43 8.23 20.15 -1.03
CA ALA A 43 8.34 19.62 0.33
C ALA A 43 8.05 18.10 0.36
N PHE A 44 6.99 17.66 -0.31
CA PHE A 44 6.64 16.25 -0.48
C PHE A 44 7.77 15.44 -1.15
N LYS A 45 8.43 15.98 -2.17
CA LYS A 45 9.56 15.30 -2.81
C LYS A 45 10.74 15.09 -1.84
N ARG A 46 10.98 16.00 -0.90
CA ARG A 46 11.99 15.84 0.15
C ARG A 46 11.56 14.81 1.19
N PHE A 47 10.30 14.86 1.60
CA PHE A 47 9.70 13.88 2.51
C PHE A 47 9.81 12.45 1.95
N GLY A 48 9.51 12.24 0.67
CA GLY A 48 9.66 10.95 -0.02
C GLY A 48 11.10 10.47 -0.20
N LYS A 49 12.10 11.32 0.08
CA LYS A 49 13.52 10.94 0.16
C LYS A 49 13.98 10.65 1.59
N GLY A 50 13.06 10.67 2.57
CA GLY A 50 13.35 10.37 3.97
C GLY A 50 13.38 11.57 4.91
N ALA A 51 13.18 12.81 4.42
CA ALA A 51 13.07 13.95 5.32
C ALA A 51 11.87 13.80 6.27
N ALA A 52 12.01 14.25 7.51
CA ALA A 52 10.90 14.23 8.47
C ALA A 52 9.81 15.25 8.08
N LEU A 53 8.57 15.00 8.50
CA LEU A 53 7.42 15.85 8.13
C LEU A 53 7.55 17.25 8.73
N ASP A 54 7.99 17.34 9.99
CA ASP A 54 8.24 18.57 10.74
C ASP A 54 9.30 19.48 10.11
N GLN A 55 10.27 18.91 9.40
CA GLN A 55 11.28 19.66 8.63
C GLN A 55 10.71 20.31 7.35
N SER A 56 9.44 20.05 7.04
CA SER A 56 8.77 20.48 5.81
C SER A 56 7.52 21.30 6.11
N ALA A 57 7.70 22.55 6.55
CA ALA A 57 6.61 23.44 6.99
C ALA A 57 5.40 23.46 6.04
N ALA A 58 5.61 23.59 4.73
CA ALA A 58 4.52 23.61 3.75
C ALA A 58 3.70 22.31 3.69
N LEU A 59 4.37 21.15 3.85
CA LEU A 59 3.70 19.85 3.86
C LEU A 59 3.06 19.57 5.23
N ALA A 60 3.78 19.86 6.31
CA ALA A 60 3.29 19.73 7.68
C ALA A 60 2.02 20.56 7.92
N ALA A 61 1.93 21.75 7.32
CA ALA A 61 0.76 22.61 7.43
C ALA A 61 -0.53 21.97 6.90
N LEU A 62 -0.45 21.03 5.94
CA LEU A 62 -1.63 20.28 5.47
C LEU A 62 -2.16 19.30 6.54
N PHE A 63 -1.32 18.89 7.48
CA PHE A 63 -1.66 17.94 8.54
C PHE A 63 -1.58 18.57 9.93
N ALA A 64 -1.46 19.90 10.02
CA ALA A 64 -1.48 20.60 11.29
C ALA A 64 -2.92 20.72 11.82
N PRO A 65 -3.16 20.49 13.12
CA PRO A 65 -4.44 20.80 13.75
C PRO A 65 -4.85 22.26 13.49
N HIS A 66 -6.14 22.51 13.29
CA HIS A 66 -6.72 23.85 13.05
C HIS A 66 -6.22 24.62 11.80
N SER A 67 -5.38 24.01 10.96
CA SER A 67 -4.93 24.62 9.70
C SER A 67 -5.99 24.56 8.60
N SER A 68 -6.16 25.66 7.86
CA SER A 68 -6.99 25.70 6.64
C SER A 68 -6.27 25.18 5.40
N GLU A 69 -4.97 24.91 5.46
CA GLU A 69 -4.14 24.71 4.27
C GLU A 69 -4.50 23.46 3.47
N ALA A 70 -4.92 22.37 4.12
CA ALA A 70 -5.44 21.21 3.40
C ALA A 70 -6.73 21.54 2.62
N GLY A 71 -7.62 22.34 3.22
CA GLY A 71 -8.84 22.81 2.57
C GLY A 71 -8.53 23.69 1.37
N CYS A 72 -7.64 24.67 1.52
CA CYS A 72 -7.20 25.54 0.41
C CYS A 72 -6.51 24.74 -0.70
N PHE A 73 -5.63 23.80 -0.35
CA PHE A 73 -4.94 22.93 -1.30
C PHE A 73 -5.94 22.09 -2.10
N VAL A 74 -6.89 21.42 -1.45
CA VAL A 74 -7.92 20.61 -2.14
C VAL A 74 -8.89 21.49 -2.92
N ALA A 75 -9.31 22.64 -2.40
CA ALA A 75 -10.19 23.57 -3.11
C ALA A 75 -9.54 24.07 -4.41
N SER A 76 -8.23 24.38 -4.39
CA SER A 76 -7.50 24.79 -5.60
C SER A 76 -7.46 23.68 -6.67
N LEU A 77 -7.30 22.43 -6.24
CA LEU A 77 -7.34 21.25 -7.11
C LEU A 77 -8.73 21.10 -7.75
N MET A 78 -9.78 21.19 -6.93
CA MET A 78 -11.16 21.06 -7.41
C MET A 78 -11.52 22.19 -8.37
N ALA A 79 -11.12 23.43 -8.07
CA ALA A 79 -11.34 24.58 -8.96
C ALA A 79 -10.68 24.36 -10.33
N ALA A 80 -9.43 23.89 -10.37
CA ALA A 80 -8.73 23.60 -11.62
C ALA A 80 -9.36 22.43 -12.39
N GLY A 81 -9.72 21.34 -11.70
CA GLY A 81 -10.29 20.15 -12.31
C GLY A 81 -11.73 20.35 -12.83
N VAL A 82 -12.60 20.95 -12.01
CA VAL A 82 -14.00 21.20 -12.37
C VAL A 82 -14.09 22.19 -13.52
N ALA A 83 -13.34 23.30 -13.48
CA ALA A 83 -13.36 24.27 -14.58
C ALA A 83 -12.88 23.65 -15.92
N ALA A 84 -11.88 22.76 -15.87
CA ALA A 84 -11.40 22.07 -17.07
C ALA A 84 -12.42 21.03 -17.59
N LEU A 85 -13.08 20.29 -16.69
CA LEU A 85 -14.10 19.31 -17.04
C LEU A 85 -15.41 19.95 -17.51
N ASP A 86 -15.77 21.14 -17.02
CA ASP A 86 -16.93 21.89 -17.48
C ASP A 86 -16.81 22.25 -18.97
N GLY A 87 -15.60 22.66 -19.40
CA GLY A 87 -15.31 22.91 -20.81
C GLY A 87 -15.16 21.64 -21.66
N TYR A 88 -14.75 20.51 -21.06
CA TYR A 88 -14.47 19.25 -21.75
C TYR A 88 -14.92 18.03 -20.91
N PRO A 89 -16.24 17.74 -20.86
CA PRO A 89 -16.81 16.76 -19.93
C PRO A 89 -16.41 15.31 -20.22
N LEU A 90 -15.95 15.02 -21.44
CA LEU A 90 -15.42 13.70 -21.84
C LEU A 90 -13.89 13.60 -21.71
N GLY A 91 -13.25 14.65 -21.21
CA GLY A 91 -11.81 14.67 -20.95
C GLY A 91 -11.41 13.72 -19.82
N GLN A 92 -10.17 13.23 -19.84
CA GLN A 92 -9.64 12.39 -18.77
C GLN A 92 -8.75 13.21 -17.85
N VAL A 93 -9.02 13.14 -16.54
CA VAL A 93 -8.21 13.84 -15.54
C VAL A 93 -6.79 13.25 -15.53
N PRO A 94 -5.72 14.05 -15.77
CA PRO A 94 -4.34 13.61 -15.90
C PRO A 94 -3.68 13.39 -14.52
N ILE A 95 -4.41 12.75 -13.62
CA ILE A 95 -3.96 12.34 -12.29
C ILE A 95 -4.23 10.84 -12.17
N PRO A 96 -3.28 10.02 -11.70
CA PRO A 96 -3.54 8.61 -11.45
C PRO A 96 -4.67 8.46 -10.44
N HIS A 97 -5.69 7.69 -10.81
CA HIS A 97 -6.87 7.49 -9.99
C HIS A 97 -7.38 6.06 -10.11
N GLY A 98 -8.16 5.66 -9.12
CA GLY A 98 -8.82 4.37 -9.10
C GLY A 98 -9.81 4.31 -7.96
N SER A 99 -10.58 3.24 -7.91
CA SER A 99 -11.48 2.96 -6.79
C SER A 99 -11.21 1.54 -6.29
N ARG A 100 -11.19 1.39 -4.97
CA ARG A 100 -11.10 0.09 -4.31
C ARG A 100 -12.11 0.07 -3.17
N ASP A 101 -12.95 -0.96 -3.12
CA ASP A 101 -13.84 -1.22 -1.98
C ASP A 101 -14.63 0.02 -1.51
N ALA A 102 -15.32 0.71 -2.44
CA ALA A 102 -16.07 1.96 -2.19
C ALA A 102 -15.24 3.22 -1.85
N VAL A 103 -13.93 3.18 -2.12
CA VAL A 103 -13.00 4.26 -1.78
C VAL A 103 -12.25 4.76 -3.02
N PRO A 104 -12.87 5.67 -3.82
CA PRO A 104 -12.18 6.40 -4.87
C PRO A 104 -10.97 7.16 -4.34
N THR A 105 -9.86 7.12 -5.08
CA THR A 105 -8.60 7.75 -4.70
C THR A 105 -7.95 8.44 -5.90
N LEU A 106 -7.49 9.68 -5.69
CA LEU A 106 -6.67 10.46 -6.61
C LEU A 106 -5.24 10.56 -6.03
N ILE A 107 -4.23 10.15 -6.80
CA ILE A 107 -2.81 10.26 -6.40
C ILE A 107 -2.26 11.61 -6.83
N LEU A 108 -2.24 12.56 -5.90
CA LEU A 108 -1.83 13.94 -6.18
C LEU A 108 -0.32 14.04 -6.43
N ALA A 109 0.48 13.26 -5.70
CA ALA A 109 1.92 13.16 -5.87
C ALA A 109 2.46 11.80 -5.39
N SER A 110 3.55 11.35 -6.01
CA SER A 110 4.34 10.21 -5.56
C SER A 110 5.83 10.51 -5.72
N ALA A 111 6.63 10.20 -4.71
CA ALA A 111 8.07 10.41 -4.71
C ALA A 111 8.75 9.41 -3.76
N GLY A 112 9.70 8.63 -4.27
CA GLY A 112 10.41 7.62 -3.48
C GLY A 112 9.46 6.64 -2.81
N ASN A 113 9.47 6.59 -1.48
CA ASN A 113 8.61 5.73 -0.68
C ASN A 113 7.30 6.39 -0.23
N ALA A 114 7.03 7.64 -0.64
CA ALA A 114 5.87 8.40 -0.19
C ALA A 114 4.80 8.63 -1.28
N THR A 115 3.56 8.78 -0.81
CA THR A 115 2.37 9.07 -1.61
C THR A 115 1.52 10.15 -0.91
N LEU A 116 1.09 11.14 -1.66
CA LEU A 116 0.06 12.10 -1.24
C LEU A 116 -1.19 11.86 -2.09
N ALA A 117 -2.30 11.56 -1.45
CA ALA A 117 -3.54 11.19 -2.11
C ALA A 117 -4.74 11.91 -1.52
N LEU A 118 -5.74 12.19 -2.37
CA LEU A 118 -7.08 12.55 -1.94
C LEU A 118 -7.96 11.31 -2.08
N THR A 119 -8.58 10.90 -0.99
CA THR A 119 -9.42 9.71 -0.92
C THR A 119 -10.81 10.11 -0.48
N VAL A 120 -11.83 9.54 -1.13
CA VAL A 120 -13.23 9.75 -0.76
C VAL A 120 -13.81 8.42 -0.32
N TYR A 121 -14.51 8.41 0.81
CA TYR A 121 -15.37 7.30 1.19
C TYR A 121 -16.80 7.63 0.77
N ASP A 122 -17.38 6.79 -0.08
CA ASP A 122 -18.78 6.89 -0.48
C ASP A 122 -19.62 6.13 0.57
N GLY A 123 -20.50 6.84 1.28
CA GLY A 123 -21.31 6.29 2.36
C GLY A 123 -22.27 5.19 1.91
N PRO A 124 -23.12 5.43 0.89
CA PRO A 124 -23.95 4.39 0.29
C PRO A 124 -23.16 3.16 -0.16
N ALA A 125 -22.05 3.35 -0.88
CA ALA A 125 -21.26 2.22 -1.38
C ALA A 125 -20.56 1.47 -0.23
N LEU A 126 -20.07 2.17 0.80
CA LEU A 126 -19.47 1.58 1.99
C LEU A 126 -20.51 0.78 2.80
N ALA A 127 -21.73 1.29 2.94
CA ALA A 127 -22.82 0.62 3.66
C ALA A 127 -23.28 -0.68 2.99
N ALA A 128 -23.06 -0.82 1.68
CA ALA A 128 -23.35 -2.04 0.92
C ALA A 128 -22.29 -3.13 1.10
N LEU A 129 -21.12 -2.81 1.64
CA LEU A 129 -20.04 -3.78 1.86
C LEU A 129 -20.30 -4.65 3.10
N PRO A 130 -19.91 -5.93 3.08
CA PRO A 130 -19.98 -6.75 4.28
C PRO A 130 -19.06 -6.20 5.37
N PRO A 131 -19.41 -6.36 6.65
CA PRO A 131 -18.52 -5.96 7.74
C PRO A 131 -17.16 -6.67 7.62
N PRO A 132 -16.02 -5.96 7.67
CA PRO A 132 -14.71 -6.60 7.63
C PRO A 132 -14.55 -7.56 8.80
N ARG A 133 -14.05 -8.75 8.48
CA ARG A 133 -13.70 -9.83 9.41
C ARG A 133 -12.20 -9.90 9.67
N THR A 134 -11.41 -9.18 8.89
CA THR A 134 -9.96 -9.15 8.95
C THR A 134 -9.48 -7.71 9.04
N VAL A 135 -8.26 -7.52 9.51
CA VAL A 135 -7.55 -6.23 9.55
C VAL A 135 -6.14 -6.41 9.01
N ARG A 136 -5.69 -5.44 8.21
CA ARG A 136 -4.36 -5.44 7.60
C ARG A 136 -3.47 -4.41 8.28
N PHE A 137 -2.30 -4.86 8.73
CA PHE A 137 -1.18 -4.04 9.19
C PHE A 137 -0.10 -4.05 8.11
N GLN A 138 0.43 -2.87 7.81
CA GLN A 138 1.37 -2.68 6.72
C GLN A 138 2.48 -1.71 7.17
N PRO A 139 3.73 -1.89 6.71
CA PRO A 139 4.85 -1.02 7.07
C PRO A 139 4.76 0.32 6.38
N VAL A 140 3.80 1.13 6.79
CA VAL A 140 3.61 2.50 6.36
C VAL A 140 3.38 3.38 7.57
N GLU A 141 3.94 4.58 7.55
CA GLU A 141 3.46 5.67 8.37
C GLU A 141 2.40 6.42 7.57
N SER A 142 1.28 6.77 8.21
CA SER A 142 0.18 7.47 7.56
C SER A 142 -0.27 8.66 8.40
N TRP A 143 -0.42 9.80 7.73
CA TRP A 143 -1.14 10.97 8.23
C TRP A 143 -2.40 11.12 7.40
N MET A 144 -3.53 11.32 8.04
CA MET A 144 -4.77 11.68 7.38
C MET A 144 -5.34 12.96 7.97
N ARG A 145 -5.92 13.77 7.10
CA ARG A 145 -6.67 14.99 7.43
C ARG A 145 -8.05 14.85 6.80
N VAL A 146 -9.10 14.95 7.61
CA VAL A 146 -10.47 15.02 7.07
C VAL A 146 -10.67 16.42 6.51
N VAL A 147 -10.93 16.49 5.21
CA VAL A 147 -11.12 17.75 4.47
C VAL A 147 -12.58 18.17 4.48
N ALA A 148 -13.50 17.19 4.39
CA ALA A 148 -14.94 17.42 4.43
C ALA A 148 -15.68 16.14 4.85
N GLY A 149 -16.86 16.33 5.44
CA GLY A 149 -17.76 15.25 5.86
C GLY A 149 -17.46 14.70 7.25
N GLU A 150 -18.25 13.71 7.63
CA GLU A 150 -18.21 13.08 8.94
C GLU A 150 -18.35 11.55 8.82
N ALA A 151 -17.68 10.85 9.72
CA ALA A 151 -17.70 9.40 9.75
C ALA A 151 -17.51 8.85 11.17
N CYS A 152 -17.90 7.61 11.35
CA CYS A 152 -17.53 6.79 12.50
C CYS A 152 -16.75 5.59 12.02
N GLY A 153 -15.76 5.18 12.80
CA GLY A 153 -14.89 4.07 12.48
C GLY A 153 -14.38 3.35 13.70
N GLU A 154 -13.43 2.47 13.45
CA GLU A 154 -12.71 1.70 14.44
C GLU A 154 -11.22 1.94 14.28
N HIS A 155 -10.58 2.44 15.33
CA HIS A 155 -9.13 2.44 15.47
C HIS A 155 -8.71 1.11 16.09
N ILE A 156 -7.91 0.37 15.32
CA ILE A 156 -7.53 -1.00 15.63
C ILE A 156 -6.04 -1.04 15.91
N ILE A 157 -5.68 -1.58 17.08
CA ILE A 157 -4.31 -1.67 17.57
C ILE A 157 -3.93 -3.14 17.70
N ARG A 158 -2.80 -3.50 17.10
CA ARG A 158 -2.13 -4.79 17.27
C ARG A 158 -1.13 -4.70 18.41
N ARG A 159 -1.17 -5.69 19.31
CA ARG A 159 -0.16 -5.90 20.35
C ARG A 159 0.34 -7.33 20.29
N ASP A 160 1.66 -7.48 20.36
CA ASP A 160 2.28 -8.79 20.48
C ASP A 160 2.14 -9.26 21.95
N ARG A 161 1.84 -10.54 22.16
CA ARG A 161 1.75 -11.17 23.49
C ARG A 161 3.11 -11.70 23.91
N SER A 162 3.31 -11.83 25.22
CA SER A 162 4.51 -12.45 25.79
C SER A 162 4.67 -13.93 25.44
N ASP A 163 3.58 -14.62 25.07
CA ASP A 163 3.58 -16.02 24.63
C ASP A 163 3.77 -16.18 23.10
N GLY A 164 4.07 -15.09 22.38
CA GLY A 164 4.23 -15.10 20.92
C GLY A 164 2.92 -14.98 20.12
N GLY A 165 1.77 -14.92 20.79
CA GLY A 165 0.48 -14.63 20.14
C GLY A 165 0.28 -13.15 19.80
N THR A 166 -0.82 -12.81 19.12
CA THR A 166 -1.20 -11.42 18.82
C THR A 166 -2.57 -11.11 19.44
N VAL A 167 -2.73 -9.93 20.02
CA VAL A 167 -4.03 -9.39 20.46
C VAL A 167 -4.40 -8.20 19.59
N ILE A 168 -5.66 -8.19 19.15
CA ILE A 168 -6.26 -7.08 18.42
C ILE A 168 -7.22 -6.34 19.35
N HIS A 169 -6.96 -5.06 19.58
CA HIS A 169 -7.86 -4.16 20.29
C HIS A 169 -8.53 -3.21 19.32
N SER A 170 -9.84 -3.06 19.42
CA SER A 170 -10.62 -2.12 18.60
C SER A 170 -11.31 -1.10 19.50
N SER A 171 -11.23 0.17 19.12
CA SER A 171 -11.92 1.27 19.79
C SER A 171 -12.68 2.10 18.77
N ARG A 172 -13.88 2.57 19.14
CA ARG A 172 -14.67 3.43 18.26
C ARG A 172 -14.06 4.81 18.19
N ILE A 173 -14.01 5.38 17.00
CA ILE A 173 -13.61 6.76 16.77
C ILE A 173 -14.64 7.49 15.93
N SER A 174 -14.74 8.79 16.15
CA SER A 174 -15.45 9.72 15.27
C SER A 174 -14.42 10.52 14.47
N LEU A 175 -14.79 10.83 13.24
CA LEU A 175 -14.01 11.62 12.30
C LEU A 175 -14.89 12.75 11.80
N ALA A 176 -14.43 13.98 11.96
CA ALA A 176 -15.09 15.18 11.48
C ALA A 176 -14.10 16.05 10.70
N GLN A 177 -14.63 17.00 9.93
CA GLN A 177 -13.82 17.95 9.19
C GLN A 177 -12.77 18.62 10.09
N GLY A 178 -11.53 18.62 9.63
CA GLY A 178 -10.40 19.18 10.36
C GLY A 178 -9.73 18.22 11.33
N ASP A 179 -10.24 17.00 11.51
CA ASP A 179 -9.52 15.98 12.29
C ASP A 179 -8.24 15.55 11.58
N VAL A 180 -7.19 15.34 12.37
CA VAL A 180 -5.91 14.79 11.93
C VAL A 180 -5.66 13.51 12.69
N GLN A 181 -5.28 12.45 11.99
CA GLN A 181 -4.86 11.20 12.59
C GLN A 181 -3.51 10.78 12.04
N TYR A 182 -2.58 10.46 12.93
CA TYR A 182 -1.35 9.75 12.61
C TYR A 182 -1.54 8.26 12.94
N ARG A 183 -0.96 7.37 12.15
CA ARG A 183 -0.91 5.93 12.43
C ARG A 183 0.44 5.35 12.06
N TYR A 184 0.95 4.51 12.95
CA TYR A 184 2.05 3.60 12.65
C TYR A 184 1.48 2.26 12.14
N GLY A 185 1.42 2.10 10.82
CA GLY A 185 0.75 1.00 10.12
C GLY A 185 1.13 -0.43 10.53
N PRO A 186 2.36 -0.73 10.99
CA PRO A 186 2.68 -2.06 11.53
C PRO A 186 1.87 -2.46 12.76
N ARG A 187 1.35 -1.47 13.51
CA ARG A 187 0.61 -1.70 14.76
C ARG A 187 -0.80 -1.14 14.74
N GLU A 188 -1.11 -0.24 13.82
CA GLU A 188 -2.36 0.49 13.82
C GLU A 188 -3.06 0.45 12.47
N ALA A 189 -4.37 0.23 12.51
CA ALA A 189 -5.25 0.28 11.35
C ALA A 189 -6.50 1.11 11.66
N LEU A 190 -7.14 1.61 10.60
CA LEU A 190 -8.41 2.33 10.69
C LEU A 190 -9.41 1.71 9.73
N HIS A 191 -10.54 1.25 10.27
CA HIS A 191 -11.70 0.88 9.47
C HIS A 191 -12.75 1.99 9.58
N VAL A 192 -13.03 2.69 8.49
CA VAL A 192 -14.21 3.55 8.41
C VAL A 192 -15.43 2.64 8.29
N ARG A 193 -16.40 2.80 9.20
CA ARG A 193 -17.57 1.91 9.32
C ARG A 193 -18.84 2.55 8.80
N ARG A 194 -18.99 3.87 9.00
CA ARG A 194 -20.16 4.63 8.57
C ARG A 194 -19.70 6.01 8.14
N VAL A 195 -20.28 6.49 7.04
CA VAL A 195 -20.06 7.82 6.49
C VAL A 195 -21.42 8.42 6.21
N ASN A 196 -21.63 9.67 6.63
CA ASN A 196 -22.85 10.40 6.30
C ASN A 196 -22.66 11.08 4.94
N GLY A 197 -23.18 10.46 3.87
CA GLY A 197 -23.00 10.93 2.50
C GLY A 197 -21.60 10.62 1.97
N SER A 198 -20.63 11.50 2.17
CA SER A 198 -19.25 11.30 1.73
C SER A 198 -18.24 11.87 2.72
N LEU A 199 -17.09 11.21 2.83
CA LEU A 199 -15.96 11.66 3.64
C LEU A 199 -14.75 11.87 2.74
N ALA A 200 -14.27 13.11 2.61
CA ALA A 200 -13.07 13.44 1.86
C ALA A 200 -11.86 13.52 2.80
N VAL A 201 -10.83 12.76 2.50
CA VAL A 201 -9.63 12.61 3.33
C VAL A 201 -8.39 12.88 2.48
N LEU A 202 -7.58 13.86 2.89
CA LEU A 202 -6.23 14.02 2.39
C LEU A 202 -5.32 13.06 3.17
N ARG A 203 -4.60 12.20 2.46
CA ARG A 203 -3.75 11.16 3.05
C ARG A 203 -2.31 11.30 2.57
N LEU A 204 -1.39 11.41 3.52
CA LEU A 204 0.05 11.28 3.30
C LEU A 204 0.48 9.92 3.85
N GLU A 205 1.19 9.15 3.03
CA GLU A 205 1.76 7.86 3.42
C GLU A 205 3.23 7.80 3.08
N ARG A 206 4.00 7.11 3.92
CA ARG A 206 5.40 6.77 3.68
C ARG A 206 5.63 5.31 4.01
N ARG A 207 6.10 4.53 3.04
CA ARG A 207 6.50 3.14 3.27
C ARG A 207 7.78 3.10 4.10
N LEU A 208 7.76 2.28 5.14
CA LEU A 208 8.90 2.00 6.00
C LEU A 208 9.68 0.84 5.37
N GLY A 209 10.82 1.14 4.74
CA GLY A 209 11.56 0.22 3.88
C GLY A 209 11.74 -1.17 4.48
N ASP A 210 12.21 -1.23 5.73
CA ASP A 210 12.59 -2.47 6.40
C ASP A 210 11.60 -2.93 7.49
N ALA A 211 10.42 -2.31 7.61
CA ALA A 211 9.56 -2.52 8.79
C ALA A 211 8.70 -3.80 8.76
N GLY A 212 9.20 -4.86 8.12
CA GLY A 212 8.60 -6.18 8.12
C GLY A 212 7.47 -6.36 7.11
N PRO A 213 6.82 -7.54 7.12
CA PRO A 213 5.81 -7.89 6.13
C PRO A 213 4.48 -7.16 6.35
N VAL A 214 3.63 -7.20 5.33
CA VAL A 214 2.20 -6.91 5.48
C VAL A 214 1.55 -8.13 6.15
N CYS A 215 0.91 -7.92 7.29
CA CYS A 215 0.19 -8.96 8.03
C CYS A 215 -1.31 -8.69 8.02
N GLU A 216 -2.10 -9.72 7.79
CA GLU A 216 -3.55 -9.68 7.89
C GLU A 216 -4.00 -10.64 8.99
N HIS A 217 -4.73 -10.10 9.96
CA HIS A 217 -5.22 -10.84 11.11
C HIS A 217 -6.73 -10.93 11.09
N SER A 218 -7.24 -12.03 11.63
CA SER A 218 -8.64 -12.19 11.98
C SER A 218 -9.02 -11.22 13.10
N LEU A 219 -10.11 -10.48 12.93
CA LEU A 219 -10.62 -9.57 13.97
C LEU A 219 -11.18 -10.29 15.21
N PRO A 220 -11.93 -11.41 15.08
CA PRO A 220 -12.49 -12.11 16.24
C PRO A 220 -11.47 -12.67 17.24
N ASP A 221 -10.36 -13.24 16.76
CA ASP A 221 -9.44 -14.03 17.58
C ASP A 221 -7.97 -13.59 17.44
N GLY A 222 -7.66 -12.63 16.56
CA GLY A 222 -6.30 -12.12 16.34
C GLY A 222 -5.39 -13.06 15.56
N ALA A 223 -5.89 -14.19 15.07
CA ALA A 223 -5.10 -15.17 14.33
C ALA A 223 -4.50 -14.55 13.06
N LEU A 224 -3.22 -14.83 12.80
CA LEU A 224 -2.57 -14.42 11.55
C LEU A 224 -3.14 -15.26 10.40
N LEU A 225 -3.80 -14.61 9.44
CA LEU A 225 -4.43 -15.26 8.29
C LEU A 225 -3.54 -15.22 7.06
N ARG A 226 -2.86 -14.09 6.84
CA ARG A 226 -2.00 -13.90 5.67
C ARG A 226 -0.83 -13.01 6.02
N GLN A 227 0.33 -13.35 5.45
CA GLN A 227 1.54 -12.55 5.47
C GLN A 227 2.05 -12.41 4.04
N ALA A 228 2.47 -11.21 3.65
CA ALA A 228 3.02 -10.93 2.33
C ALA A 228 4.18 -9.94 2.45
N SER A 229 5.15 -9.99 1.52
CA SER A 229 6.19 -8.96 1.48
C SER A 229 5.56 -7.57 1.25
N ALA A 230 6.12 -6.57 1.92
CA ALA A 230 5.75 -5.18 1.72
C ALA A 230 6.47 -4.53 0.53
N SER A 231 7.50 -5.20 -0.02
CA SER A 231 8.25 -4.74 -1.18
C SER A 231 7.71 -5.37 -2.46
N ARG A 232 7.50 -4.53 -3.48
CA ARG A 232 7.14 -5.01 -4.82
C ARG A 232 8.29 -5.78 -5.47
N ASP A 233 9.52 -5.38 -5.19
CA ASP A 233 10.69 -6.04 -5.76
C ASP A 233 10.87 -7.42 -5.15
N ASP A 234 10.64 -7.57 -3.85
CA ASP A 234 10.57 -8.88 -3.18
C ASP A 234 9.44 -9.72 -3.75
N SER A 235 8.23 -9.17 -3.91
CA SER A 235 7.11 -9.91 -4.50
C SER A 235 7.43 -10.40 -5.92
N ARG A 236 8.15 -9.59 -6.72
CA ARG A 236 8.60 -9.99 -8.07
C ARG A 236 9.69 -11.07 -8.01
N SER A 237 10.63 -10.96 -7.07
CA SER A 237 11.67 -11.96 -6.86
C SER A 237 11.09 -13.29 -6.36
N GLU A 238 10.14 -13.26 -5.43
CA GLU A 238 9.38 -14.42 -4.97
C GLU A 238 8.67 -15.11 -6.14
N LEU A 239 7.95 -14.35 -6.97
CA LEU A 239 7.28 -14.88 -8.15
C LEU A 239 8.26 -15.45 -9.17
N ALA A 240 9.41 -14.80 -9.40
CA ALA A 240 10.43 -15.28 -10.31
C ALA A 240 11.04 -16.60 -9.82
N VAL A 241 11.34 -16.71 -8.53
CA VAL A 241 11.83 -17.94 -7.90
C VAL A 241 10.82 -19.06 -8.01
N ALA A 242 9.55 -18.80 -7.66
CA ALA A 242 8.46 -19.78 -7.78
C ALA A 242 8.25 -20.24 -9.22
N LEU A 243 8.30 -19.32 -10.19
CA LEU A 243 8.17 -19.66 -11.61
C LEU A 243 9.33 -20.55 -12.08
N LEU A 244 10.57 -20.24 -11.70
CA LEU A 244 11.73 -21.05 -12.05
C LEU A 244 11.65 -22.46 -11.45
N GLY A 245 11.15 -22.59 -10.21
CA GLY A 245 10.87 -23.88 -9.58
C GLY A 245 9.79 -24.66 -10.32
N ALA A 246 8.66 -24.02 -10.64
CA ALA A 246 7.57 -24.62 -11.41
C ALA A 246 7.98 -25.03 -12.84
N MET A 247 9.00 -24.38 -13.41
CA MET A 247 9.60 -24.74 -14.70
C MET A 247 10.71 -25.79 -14.58
N GLU A 248 10.94 -26.35 -13.40
CA GLU A 248 11.94 -27.38 -13.12
C GLU A 248 13.38 -26.98 -13.54
N ARG A 249 13.70 -25.69 -13.40
CA ARG A 249 14.98 -25.12 -13.82
C ARG A 249 16.09 -25.42 -12.83
N HIS A 250 16.64 -26.64 -12.89
CA HIS A 250 17.78 -27.06 -12.06
C HIS A 250 19.02 -26.15 -12.22
N ASP A 251 19.22 -25.56 -13.39
CA ASP A 251 20.31 -24.62 -13.65
C ASP A 251 20.18 -23.29 -12.86
N ALA A 252 18.99 -22.97 -12.35
CA ALA A 252 18.74 -21.81 -11.50
C ALA A 252 19.01 -22.06 -10.00
N MET A 253 19.17 -23.33 -9.58
CA MET A 253 19.37 -23.70 -8.18
C MET A 253 20.55 -22.99 -7.50
N PRO A 254 21.73 -22.79 -8.15
CA PRO A 254 22.82 -22.04 -7.53
C PRO A 254 22.43 -20.62 -7.15
N VAL A 255 21.62 -19.96 -7.99
CA VAL A 255 21.15 -18.60 -7.71
C VAL A 255 20.14 -18.61 -6.55
N MET A 256 19.17 -19.54 -6.57
CA MET A 256 18.21 -19.70 -5.47
C MET A 256 18.89 -20.00 -4.12
N ALA A 257 19.93 -20.83 -4.13
CA ALA A 257 20.72 -21.14 -2.93
C ALA A 257 21.41 -19.88 -2.36
N ARG A 258 21.98 -19.02 -3.22
CA ARG A 258 22.58 -17.74 -2.78
C ARG A 258 21.56 -16.78 -2.19
N ILE A 259 20.36 -16.73 -2.80
CA ILE A 259 19.22 -15.94 -2.30
C ILE A 259 18.80 -16.46 -0.91
N ALA A 260 18.58 -17.77 -0.76
CA ALA A 260 18.17 -18.36 0.53
C ALA A 260 19.16 -18.04 1.66
N LEU A 261 20.46 -18.11 1.36
CA LEU A 261 21.56 -17.79 2.29
C LEU A 261 21.81 -16.28 2.47
N ASN A 262 21.01 -15.41 1.84
CA ASN A 262 21.17 -13.95 1.85
C ASN A 262 22.59 -13.46 1.53
N GLN A 263 23.29 -14.11 0.60
CA GLN A 263 24.70 -13.79 0.36
C GLN A 263 24.92 -12.36 -0.16
N GLU A 264 23.92 -11.79 -0.83
CA GLU A 264 23.96 -10.42 -1.34
C GLU A 264 23.43 -9.40 -0.32
N GLY A 265 22.80 -9.84 0.78
CA GLY A 265 22.25 -8.99 1.84
C GLY A 265 21.01 -8.17 1.45
N THR A 266 20.48 -8.38 0.24
CA THR A 266 19.41 -7.56 -0.35
C THR A 266 18.04 -8.23 -0.39
N ALA A 267 17.97 -9.54 -0.11
CA ALA A 267 16.74 -10.30 -0.25
C ALA A 267 15.93 -10.31 1.06
N GLY A 268 14.65 -9.92 0.99
CA GLY A 268 13.73 -10.06 2.11
C GLY A 268 13.48 -11.53 2.50
N ASP A 269 13.19 -11.77 3.78
CA ASP A 269 13.03 -13.11 4.36
C ASP A 269 12.03 -14.02 3.63
N ALA A 270 10.95 -13.46 3.10
CA ALA A 270 9.97 -14.22 2.34
C ALA A 270 10.54 -14.74 1.00
N VAL A 271 11.33 -13.93 0.28
CA VAL A 271 12.07 -14.34 -0.93
C VAL A 271 13.06 -15.45 -0.60
N ARG A 272 13.81 -15.28 0.50
CA ARG A 272 14.80 -16.25 0.98
C ARG A 272 14.15 -17.59 1.30
N TRP A 273 13.02 -17.57 2.01
CA TRP A 273 12.26 -18.77 2.35
C TRP A 273 11.66 -19.45 1.12
N GLN A 274 11.13 -18.69 0.17
CA GLN A 274 10.63 -19.23 -1.08
C GLN A 274 11.75 -19.88 -1.91
N ALA A 275 12.94 -19.28 -1.96
CA ALA A 275 14.11 -19.85 -2.62
C ALA A 275 14.57 -21.17 -1.98
N LEU A 276 14.52 -21.28 -0.65
CA LEU A 276 14.78 -22.53 0.06
C LEU A 276 13.77 -23.61 -0.32
N ARG A 277 12.47 -23.28 -0.33
CA ARG A 277 11.39 -24.22 -0.69
C ARG A 277 11.54 -24.75 -2.10
N GLU A 278 11.74 -23.87 -3.08
CA GLU A 278 11.91 -24.29 -4.48
C GLU A 278 13.21 -25.08 -4.68
N THR A 279 14.31 -24.71 -4.01
CA THR A 279 15.54 -25.51 -4.06
C THR A 279 15.33 -26.91 -3.48
N THR A 280 14.56 -27.03 -2.39
CA THR A 280 14.24 -28.32 -1.77
C THR A 280 13.31 -29.17 -2.65
N ALA A 281 12.38 -28.54 -3.36
CA ALA A 281 11.50 -29.22 -4.30
C ALA A 281 12.25 -29.77 -5.52
N LEU A 282 13.24 -29.03 -6.02
CA LEU A 282 14.10 -29.46 -7.15
C LEU A 282 15.15 -30.50 -6.73
N ASP A 283 15.73 -30.36 -5.55
CA ASP A 283 16.71 -31.29 -4.98
C ASP A 283 16.64 -31.27 -3.45
N VAL A 284 16.07 -32.33 -2.90
CA VAL A 284 15.89 -32.48 -1.46
C VAL A 284 17.23 -32.46 -0.72
N GLN A 285 18.30 -33.04 -1.27
CA GLN A 285 19.59 -33.09 -0.60
C GLN A 285 20.24 -31.70 -0.55
N ALA A 286 20.17 -30.95 -1.65
CA ALA A 286 20.64 -29.57 -1.68
C ALA A 286 19.82 -28.67 -0.75
N GLY A 287 18.49 -28.82 -0.76
CA GLY A 287 17.56 -28.11 0.12
C GLY A 287 17.83 -28.37 1.61
N MET A 288 18.02 -29.63 2.01
CA MET A 288 18.32 -29.98 3.40
C MET A 288 19.66 -29.41 3.88
N LYS A 289 20.69 -29.36 3.02
CA LYS A 289 21.96 -28.70 3.34
C LYS A 289 21.78 -27.20 3.55
N LEU A 290 20.96 -26.53 2.73
CA LEU A 290 20.65 -25.11 2.90
C LEU A 290 19.85 -24.84 4.17
N LEU A 291 18.83 -25.66 4.44
CA LEU A 291 18.00 -25.57 5.64
C LEU A 291 18.86 -25.70 6.91
N SER A 292 19.73 -26.71 6.98
CA SER A 292 20.66 -26.92 8.09
C SER A 292 21.59 -25.72 8.28
N ARG A 293 22.13 -25.16 7.18
CA ARG A 293 23.00 -23.99 7.24
C ARG A 293 22.30 -22.76 7.80
N ILE A 294 21.07 -22.47 7.36
CA ILE A 294 20.26 -21.36 7.88
C ILE A 294 19.94 -21.60 9.37
N ALA A 295 19.51 -22.81 9.73
CA ALA A 295 19.22 -23.20 11.11
C ALA A 295 20.42 -23.06 12.05
N SER A 296 21.64 -23.31 11.56
CA SER A 296 22.88 -23.19 12.35
C SER A 296 23.39 -21.76 12.52
N THR A 297 22.84 -20.78 11.79
CA THR A 297 23.31 -19.39 11.83
C THR A 297 22.47 -18.62 12.86
N VAL A 298 23.04 -18.32 14.03
CA VAL A 298 22.30 -17.76 15.18
C VAL A 298 21.71 -16.37 14.90
N ASP A 299 22.44 -15.52 14.17
CA ASP A 299 22.00 -14.15 13.86
C ASP A 299 21.11 -14.07 12.60
N ASP A 300 20.77 -15.21 11.98
CA ASP A 300 19.89 -15.24 10.83
C ASP A 300 18.43 -15.09 11.27
N SER A 301 17.71 -14.13 10.68
CA SER A 301 16.28 -13.88 10.94
C SER A 301 15.38 -15.09 10.69
N LEU A 302 15.81 -16.04 9.85
CA LEU A 302 15.09 -17.28 9.55
C LEU A 302 15.53 -18.47 10.40
N SER A 303 16.54 -18.33 11.25
CA SER A 303 17.17 -19.42 12.01
C SER A 303 16.17 -20.24 12.82
N ALA A 304 15.32 -19.57 13.61
CA ALA A 304 14.32 -20.25 14.44
C ALA A 304 13.28 -21.04 13.63
N GLN A 305 12.83 -20.48 12.50
CA GLN A 305 11.88 -21.14 11.60
C GLN A 305 12.54 -22.34 10.90
N ALA A 306 13.78 -22.18 10.44
CA ALA A 306 14.57 -23.23 9.84
C ALA A 306 14.81 -24.39 10.81
N MET A 307 15.18 -24.10 12.07
CA MET A 307 15.33 -25.11 13.13
C MET A 307 14.04 -25.89 13.38
N SER A 308 12.89 -25.19 13.50
CA SER A 308 11.60 -25.84 13.72
C SER A 308 11.22 -26.77 12.56
N LEU A 309 11.42 -26.33 11.32
CA LEU A 309 11.14 -27.14 10.14
C LEU A 309 12.09 -28.34 10.05
N TYR A 310 13.38 -28.12 10.29
CA TYR A 310 14.41 -29.17 10.29
C TYR A 310 14.07 -30.28 11.30
N ALA A 311 13.72 -29.91 12.54
CA ALA A 311 13.28 -30.86 13.56
C ALA A 311 12.00 -31.62 13.16
N THR A 312 11.05 -30.96 12.49
CA THR A 312 9.82 -31.62 12.00
C THR A 312 10.12 -32.64 10.91
N LEU A 313 11.03 -32.32 9.99
CA LEU A 313 11.42 -33.21 8.90
C LEU A 313 12.24 -34.40 9.40
N GLU A 314 13.14 -34.20 10.38
CA GLU A 314 13.85 -35.30 11.03
C GLU A 314 12.88 -36.21 11.80
N ALA A 315 11.94 -35.64 12.57
CA ALA A 315 10.91 -36.41 13.28
C ALA A 315 9.97 -37.18 12.33
N GLY A 316 9.68 -36.62 11.15
CA GLY A 316 8.90 -37.26 10.10
C GLY A 316 9.63 -38.39 9.36
N GLN A 317 10.97 -38.38 9.33
CA GLN A 317 11.78 -39.49 8.82
C GLN A 317 11.83 -40.69 9.79
N THR A 318 11.42 -40.51 11.05
CA THR A 318 11.40 -41.54 12.10
C THR A 318 10.05 -42.24 12.32
N TRP A 319 9.14 -42.30 11.33
CA TRP A 319 7.96 -43.18 11.40
C TRP A 319 8.29 -44.60 10.88
N PRO A 320 7.91 -45.68 11.58
CA PRO A 320 8.60 -46.97 11.49
C PRO A 320 8.14 -47.78 10.27
N GLY A 321 9.12 -48.45 9.64
CA GLY A 321 8.87 -49.66 8.84
C GLY A 321 8.58 -50.86 9.74
#